data_AF-A0A0Z8WM98-F1
#
_entry.id   AF-A0A0Z8WM98-F1
#
_cell.length_a   1.000
_cell.length_b   1.000
_cell.length_c   1.000
_cell.angle_alpha   90.00
_cell.angle_beta   90.00
_cell.angle_gamma   90.00
#
_symmetry.space_group_name_H-M   'P 1'
#
loop_
_entity.id
_entity.type
_entity.pdbx_description
1 polymer ?
#
loop_
_entity_poly.entity_id
_entity_poly.type
_entity_poly.pdbx_seq_one_letter_code
_entity_poly.pdbx_strand_id
1 'polypeptide(L)'
;MSIKLDEYEKEIIGIVEEISYYLQKSGAGPADSQDIAQDVLVKLLESDIVLPFEKLRAWLYRSAVRAYIDKYRRDKRYHEILQKEFFRREDLLVYDQEGYEELYQAVADLPEKIPASD
;
A
#
# COMPACT_ATOMS: atom_id res chain seq x y z
N MET A 1 29.46 -7.73 10.10
CA MET A 1 29.98 -6.35 9.89
C MET A 1 29.09 -5.43 10.71
N SER A 2 29.59 -4.85 11.80
CA SER A 2 28.81 -3.93 12.64
C SER A 2 28.97 -2.53 12.04
N ILE A 3 27.87 -1.95 11.55
CA ILE A 3 27.84 -0.56 11.08
C ILE A 3 27.98 0.32 12.32
N LYS A 4 29.11 1.02 12.45
CA LYS A 4 29.27 2.11 13.43
C LYS A 4 28.53 3.32 12.87
N LEU A 5 27.30 3.53 13.33
CA LEU A 5 26.53 4.71 12.99
C LEU A 5 27.11 5.93 13.70
N ASP A 6 27.42 6.99 12.96
CA ASP A 6 27.80 8.28 13.54
C ASP A 6 26.59 8.99 14.17
N GLU A 7 26.80 10.13 14.85
CA GLU A 7 25.70 10.86 15.51
C GLU A 7 24.68 11.42 14.50
N TYR A 8 25.12 11.79 13.30
CA TYR A 8 24.28 12.33 12.25
C TYR A 8 23.37 11.25 11.64
N GLU A 9 23.92 10.08 11.35
CA GLU A 9 23.18 8.93 10.84
C GLU A 9 22.13 8.45 11.85
N LYS A 10 22.45 8.48 13.15
CA LYS A 10 21.48 8.14 14.21
C LYS A 10 20.29 9.09 14.25
N GLU A 11 20.53 10.39 14.13
CA GLU A 11 19.48 11.41 14.06
C GLU A 11 18.57 11.17 12.84
N ILE A 12 19.17 10.88 11.68
CA ILE A 12 18.41 10.57 10.45
C ILE A 12 17.55 9.33 10.63
N ILE A 13 18.13 8.24 11.12
CA ILE A 13 17.41 6.98 11.33
C ILE A 13 16.23 7.20 12.27
N GLY A 14 16.42 7.94 13.36
CA GLY A 14 15.33 8.29 14.28
C GLY A 14 14.20 9.05 13.60
N ILE A 15 14.51 10.00 12.72
CA ILE A 15 13.49 10.73 11.94
C ILE A 15 12.76 9.81 10.96
N VAL A 16 13.48 8.91 10.28
CA VAL A 16 12.92 7.96 9.30
C VAL A 16 11.98 6.97 9.98
N GLU A 17 12.35 6.46 11.16
CA GLU A 17 11.48 5.60 11.98
C GLU A 17 10.20 6.34 12.42
N GLU A 18 10.33 7.60 12.84
CA GLU A 18 9.20 8.46 13.21
C GLU A 18 8.26 8.69 12.03
N ILE A 19 8.80 8.91 10.83
CA ILE A 19 8.04 9.06 9.58
C ILE A 19 7.26 7.77 9.28
N SER A 20 7.90 6.60 9.37
CA SER A 20 7.21 5.31 9.16
C SER A 20 6.00 5.19 10.09
N TYR A 21 6.19 5.46 11.39
CA TYR A 21 5.10 5.43 12.37
C TYR A 21 4.01 6.47 12.08
N TYR A 22 4.38 7.68 11.67
CA TYR A 22 3.45 8.73 11.28
C TYR A 22 2.58 8.32 10.07
N LEU A 23 3.18 7.69 9.06
CA LEU A 23 2.45 7.21 7.88
C LEU A 23 1.50 6.06 8.24
N GLN A 24 1.89 5.14 9.12
CA GLN A 24 1.00 4.09 9.63
C GLN A 24 -0.22 4.68 10.34
N LYS A 25 0.00 5.68 11.21
CA LYS A 25 -1.09 6.44 11.84
C LYS A 25 -1.99 7.15 10.83
N SER A 26 -1.46 7.48 9.66
CA SER A 26 -2.16 8.14 8.56
C SER A 26 -2.85 7.16 7.60
N GLY A 27 -2.81 5.85 7.89
CA GLY A 27 -3.50 4.80 7.15
C GLY A 27 -2.62 3.97 6.20
N ALA A 28 -1.31 4.21 6.15
CA ALA A 28 -0.40 3.36 5.37
C ALA A 28 -0.27 1.98 6.03
N GLY A 29 -0.13 0.93 5.21
CA GLY A 29 0.25 -0.39 5.72
C GLY A 29 1.66 -0.38 6.33
N PRO A 30 1.99 -1.30 7.26
CA PRO A 30 3.33 -1.35 7.87
C PRO A 30 4.46 -1.49 6.83
N ALA A 31 4.30 -2.39 5.85
CA ALA A 31 5.28 -2.57 4.78
C ALA A 31 5.41 -1.29 3.94
N ASP A 32 4.30 -0.74 3.46
CA ASP A 32 4.28 0.49 2.66
C ASP A 32 4.96 1.67 3.39
N SER A 33 4.72 1.81 4.69
CA SER A 33 5.32 2.88 5.48
C SER A 33 6.83 2.75 5.62
N GLN A 34 7.34 1.51 5.77
CA GLN A 34 8.77 1.22 5.85
C GLN A 34 9.45 1.42 4.50
N ASP A 35 8.80 0.96 3.43
CA ASP A 35 9.28 1.14 2.05
C ASP A 35 9.36 2.62 1.69
N ILE A 36 8.32 3.41 1.99
CA ILE A 36 8.35 4.86 1.76
C ILE A 36 9.44 5.54 2.59
N ALA A 37 9.63 5.12 3.84
CA ALA A 37 10.68 5.67 4.70
C ALA A 37 12.09 5.37 4.14
N GLN A 38 12.32 4.16 3.65
CA GLN A 38 13.57 3.78 2.97
C GLN A 38 13.76 4.54 1.65
N ASP A 39 12.74 4.64 0.80
CA ASP A 39 12.80 5.38 -0.47
C ASP A 39 13.20 6.86 -0.26
N VAL A 40 12.72 7.47 0.81
CA VAL A 40 13.05 8.85 1.17
C VAL A 40 14.51 8.97 1.64
N LEU A 41 15.02 7.98 2.37
CA LEU A 41 16.42 7.93 2.75
C LEU A 41 17.32 7.75 1.52
N VAL A 42 16.96 6.86 0.59
CA VAL A 42 17.66 6.71 -0.69
C VAL A 42 17.67 8.03 -1.46
N LYS A 43 16.52 8.71 -1.58
CA LYS A 43 16.43 10.04 -2.21
C LYS A 43 17.33 11.07 -1.55
N LEU A 44 17.49 11.03 -0.23
CA LEU A 44 18.42 11.93 0.47
C LEU A 44 19.86 11.65 0.04
N LEU A 45 20.27 10.37 0.03
CA LEU A 45 21.62 9.94 -0.33
C LEU A 45 21.96 10.22 -1.81
N GLU A 46 20.98 10.09 -2.71
CA GLU A 46 21.14 10.35 -4.14
C GLU A 46 21.06 11.82 -4.50
N SER A 47 20.56 12.67 -3.60
CA SER A 47 20.35 14.08 -3.90
C SER A 47 21.62 14.91 -3.75
N ASP A 48 21.95 15.71 -4.75
CA ASP A 48 23.04 16.70 -4.71
C ASP A 48 22.71 17.93 -3.83
N ILE A 49 21.85 17.77 -2.82
CA ILE A 49 21.38 18.88 -1.98
C ILE A 49 22.29 19.04 -0.75
N VAL A 50 22.73 20.28 -0.51
CA VAL A 50 23.35 20.65 0.76
C VAL A 50 22.27 21.23 1.66
N LEU A 51 21.72 20.40 2.55
CA LEU A 51 20.70 20.80 3.51
C LEU A 51 21.31 21.10 4.88
N PRO A 52 21.04 22.27 5.48
CA PRO A 52 21.26 22.47 6.90
C PRO A 52 20.47 21.46 7.71
N PHE A 53 21.07 20.96 8.80
CA PHE A 53 20.47 19.93 9.66
C PHE A 53 19.03 20.26 10.09
N GLU A 54 18.78 21.51 10.49
CA GLU A 54 17.45 21.96 10.93
C GLU A 54 16.34 21.87 9.86
N LYS A 55 16.72 21.78 8.59
CA LYS A 55 15.77 21.64 7.47
C LYS A 55 15.58 20.17 7.06
N LEU A 56 16.44 19.27 7.54
CA LEU A 56 16.47 17.88 7.12
C LEU A 56 15.17 17.17 7.48
N ARG A 57 14.71 17.31 8.74
CA ARG A 57 13.43 16.74 9.19
C ARG A 57 12.27 17.18 8.31
N ALA A 58 12.11 18.49 8.10
CA ALA A 58 11.03 19.03 7.28
C ALA A 58 11.09 18.53 5.82
N TRP A 59 12.30 18.37 5.27
CA TRP A 59 12.50 17.83 3.94
C TRP A 59 12.12 16.35 3.86
N LEU A 60 12.57 15.51 4.81
CA LEU A 60 12.25 14.09 4.89
C LEU A 60 10.73 13.86 5.00
N TYR A 61 10.05 14.57 5.90
CA TYR A 61 8.59 14.49 6.05
C TYR A 61 7.86 14.88 4.76
N ARG A 62 8.29 15.97 4.11
CA ARG A 62 7.68 16.42 2.85
C ARG A 62 7.83 15.37 1.75
N SER A 63 9.01 14.78 1.62
CA SER A 63 9.30 13.74 0.64
C SER A 63 8.47 12.48 0.91
N ALA A 64 8.35 12.07 2.18
CA ALA A 64 7.57 10.90 2.59
C ALA A 64 6.07 11.08 2.35
N VAL A 65 5.50 12.21 2.75
CA VAL A 65 4.06 12.50 2.54
C VAL A 65 3.73 12.53 1.04
N ARG A 66 4.60 13.09 0.21
CA ARG A 66 4.41 13.08 -1.25
C ARG A 66 4.44 11.65 -1.80
N ALA A 67 5.42 10.85 -1.40
CA ALA A 67 5.52 9.45 -1.81
C ALA A 67 4.28 8.63 -1.39
N TYR A 68 3.77 8.87 -0.17
CA TYR A 68 2.53 8.24 0.30
C TYR A 68 1.32 8.61 -0.56
N ILE A 69 1.13 9.90 -0.85
CA ILE A 69 0.04 10.37 -1.71
C ILE A 69 0.20 9.82 -3.14
N ASP A 70 1.42 9.76 -3.66
CA ASP A 70 1.70 9.18 -4.98
C ASP A 70 1.33 7.70 -5.03
N LYS A 71 1.71 6.93 -4.00
CA LYS A 71 1.31 5.52 -3.86
C LYS A 71 -0.21 5.38 -3.86
N TYR A 72 -0.91 6.12 -2.99
CA TYR A 72 -2.37 6.08 -2.93
C TYR A 72 -3.03 6.38 -4.29
N ARG A 73 -2.53 7.39 -5.02
CA ARG A 73 -3.02 7.72 -6.36
C ARG A 73 -2.77 6.60 -7.37
N ARG A 74 -1.61 5.94 -7.32
CA ARG A 74 -1.29 4.78 -8.18
C ARG A 74 -2.19 3.59 -7.87
N ASP A 75 -2.39 3.26 -6.61
CA ASP A 75 -3.23 2.15 -6.17
C ASP A 75 -4.69 2.36 -6.62
N LYS A 76 -5.21 3.58 -6.43
CA LYS A 76 -6.53 3.97 -6.95
C LYS A 76 -6.61 3.78 -8.47
N ARG A 77 -5.61 4.27 -9.21
CA ARG A 77 -5.58 4.15 -10.67
C ARG A 77 -5.53 2.70 -11.14
N TYR A 78 -4.76 1.86 -10.45
CA TYR A 78 -4.70 0.43 -10.72
C TYR A 78 -6.08 -0.23 -10.55
N HIS A 79 -6.78 0.06 -9.46
CA HIS A 79 -8.14 -0.44 -9.24
C HIS A 79 -9.14 0.04 -10.31
N GLU A 80 -9.08 1.31 -10.72
CA GLU A 80 -9.91 1.84 -11.81
C GLU A 80 -9.67 1.09 -13.13
N ILE A 81 -8.41 0.78 -13.45
CA ILE A 81 -8.04 0.02 -14.66
C ILE A 81 -8.57 -1.41 -14.57
N LEU A 82 -8.40 -2.07 -13.42
CA LEU A 82 -8.93 -3.42 -13.21
C LEU A 82 -10.46 -3.46 -13.41
N GLN A 83 -11.19 -2.52 -12.80
CA GLN A 83 -12.63 -2.40 -12.96
C GLN A 83 -13.05 -2.20 -14.42
N LYS A 84 -12.35 -1.36 -15.16
CA LYS A 84 -12.67 -1.07 -16.56
C LYS A 84 -12.35 -2.21 -17.52
N GLU A 85 -11.21 -2.86 -17.33
CA GLU A 85 -10.66 -3.78 -18.34
C GLU A 85 -10.95 -5.25 -18.05
N PHE A 86 -11.20 -5.64 -16.79
CA PHE A 86 -11.35 -7.05 -16.39
C PHE A 86 -12.70 -7.38 -15.74
N PHE A 87 -13.46 -6.37 -15.31
CA PHE A 87 -14.79 -6.57 -14.71
C PHE A 87 -15.90 -5.98 -15.60
N ARG A 88 -15.80 -6.18 -16.91
CA ARG A 88 -16.88 -5.83 -17.83
C ARG A 88 -18.05 -6.77 -17.59
N ARG A 89 -19.27 -6.23 -17.54
CA ARG A 89 -20.50 -7.02 -17.31
C ARG A 89 -20.68 -8.12 -18.36
N GLU A 90 -20.10 -7.95 -19.55
CA GLU A 90 -20.10 -8.96 -20.61
C GLU A 90 -19.32 -10.24 -20.24
N ASP A 91 -18.24 -10.14 -19.45
CA ASP A 91 -17.41 -11.28 -19.03
C ASP A 91 -17.96 -12.01 -17.79
N LEU A 92 -19.00 -11.46 -17.16
CA LEU A 92 -19.70 -12.01 -15.99
C LEU A 92 -20.95 -12.82 -16.35
N LEU A 93 -21.24 -13.00 -17.64
CA LEU A 93 -22.30 -13.90 -18.10
C LEU A 93 -21.80 -15.36 -18.04
N VAL A 94 -21.69 -15.88 -16.81
CA VAL A 94 -21.32 -17.27 -16.47
C VAL A 94 -22.40 -18.29 -16.94
N TYR A 95 -23.47 -17.82 -17.59
CA TYR A 95 -24.57 -18.63 -18.09
C TYR A 95 -24.21 -19.56 -19.25
N ASP A 96 -22.99 -19.47 -19.79
CA ASP A 96 -22.55 -20.24 -20.98
C ASP A 96 -21.46 -21.29 -20.67
N GLN A 97 -21.27 -21.68 -19.40
CA GLN A 97 -20.39 -22.79 -19.04
C GLN A 97 -21.16 -24.12 -18.98
N GLU A 98 -20.63 -25.19 -19.61
CA GLU A 98 -21.16 -26.55 -19.45
C GLU A 98 -21.27 -26.91 -17.96
N GLY A 99 -22.50 -27.15 -17.49
CA GLY A 99 -22.80 -27.44 -16.09
C GLY A 99 -23.34 -26.27 -15.26
N TYR A 100 -23.51 -25.07 -15.83
CA TYR A 100 -24.12 -23.92 -15.13
C TYR A 100 -25.52 -24.24 -14.60
N GLU A 101 -26.34 -24.92 -15.41
CA GLU A 101 -27.71 -25.30 -15.06
C GLU A 101 -27.75 -26.24 -13.84
N GLU A 102 -26.83 -27.21 -13.78
CA GLU A 102 -26.74 -28.16 -12.67
C GLU A 102 -26.32 -27.47 -11.37
N LEU A 103 -25.35 -26.54 -11.43
CA LEU A 103 -24.92 -25.76 -10.28
C LEU A 103 -26.04 -24.81 -9.79
N TYR A 104 -26.72 -24.14 -10.72
CA TYR A 104 -27.83 -23.25 -10.40
C TYR A 104 -28.96 -23.99 -9.68
N GLN A 105 -29.31 -25.18 -10.18
CA GLN A 105 -30.33 -26.03 -9.55
C GLN A 105 -29.90 -26.48 -8.15
N ALA A 106 -28.64 -26.93 -7.99
CA ALA A 106 -28.12 -27.33 -6.69
C ALA A 106 -28.13 -26.19 -5.65
N VAL A 107 -27.86 -24.95 -6.07
CA VAL A 107 -27.92 -23.77 -5.19
C VAL A 107 -29.37 -23.39 -4.87
N ALA A 108 -30.29 -23.48 -5.82
CA ALA A 108 -31.71 -23.23 -5.60
C ALA A 108 -32.35 -24.25 -4.64
N ASP A 109 -31.84 -25.48 -4.63
CA ASP A 109 -32.30 -26.56 -3.75
C ASP A 109 -31.69 -26.47 -2.33
N LEU A 110 -30.82 -25.49 -2.05
CA LEU A 110 -30.30 -25.27 -0.70
C LEU A 110 -31.38 -24.67 0.21
N PRO A 111 -31.51 -25.16 1.46
CA PRO A 111 -32.42 -24.59 2.43
C PRO A 111 -32.01 -23.15 2.77
N GLU A 112 -32.98 -22.22 2.84
CA GLU A 112 -32.78 -20.76 3.07
C GLU A 112 -32.02 -20.41 4.36
N LYS A 113 -31.78 -21.38 5.25
CA LYS A 113 -30.99 -21.24 6.46
C LYS A 113 -30.05 -22.43 6.61
N ILE A 114 -28.75 -22.16 6.63
CA ILE A 114 -27.79 -23.02 7.32
C ILE A 114 -28.12 -22.86 8.82
N PRO A 115 -28.64 -23.88 9.53
CA PRO A 115 -28.74 -23.78 10.98
C PRO A 115 -27.31 -23.60 11.51
N ALA A 116 -27.12 -22.56 12.33
CA ALA A 116 -25.86 -22.34 13.03
C ALA A 116 -25.49 -23.65 13.75
N SER A 117 -24.30 -24.18 13.42
CA SER A 117 -23.72 -25.32 14.11
C SER A 117 -23.35 -24.87 15.53
N ASP A 118 -24.05 -25.41 16.52
CA ASP A 118 -23.65 -25.41 17.94
C ASP A 118 -22.38 -26.25 18.17
#